data_AF-A0A348MYK5-F1
#
_entry.id   AF-A0A348MYK5-F1
#
_cell.length_a   1.000
_cell.length_b   1.000
_cell.length_c   1.000
_cell.angle_alpha   90.00
_cell.angle_beta   90.00
_cell.angle_gamma   90.00
#
_symmetry.space_group_name_H-M   'P 1'
#
loop_
_entity.id
_entity.type
_entity.pdbx_description
1 polymer ?
#
loop_
_entity_poly.entity_id
_entity_poly.type
_entity_poly.pdbx_seq_one_letter_code
_entity_poly.pdbx_strand_id
1 'polypeptide(L)'
;SIKDLHDYHHGNNQSQFDLDLTGCLHNELALRELTSMMRMDLSLIISATEMDYLTRNYPIASQILHHCPFLVPPITSKTQASWLDYDARRDFVFIGNYRHAPNWDAVQVLAKTIWPQIRSQIPDAKCYIYGAYTPAKAQQFHQPKKGLYIAGWAQDAQDVLAKARVNLAPLRFGAGLKGKVFDAMQVGTPTVMTDIAAEGIFMSATDDRTSPPSTDDHHQAIVAVNDDFDNFAQAAIELYKSSEHWHQAQAHFAPHISAYFNRGDQQYALVERISDACNNLNQKRQTNFWQALVNQQQLKATQYMSQWIEAKQTIAQLHEIDRPPAIDSSDD
;
A
#
# COMPACT_ATOMS: atom_id res chain seq x y z
N SER A 1 -1.69 -0.60 6.25
CA SER A 1 -1.73 -2.04 6.60
C SER A 1 -1.74 -2.17 8.11
N ILE A 2 -1.90 -3.39 8.63
CA ILE A 2 -1.71 -3.67 10.06
C ILE A 2 -0.28 -3.29 10.52
N LYS A 3 0.71 -3.43 9.62
CA LYS A 3 2.10 -2.97 9.82
C LYS A 3 2.22 -1.44 9.93
N ASP A 4 1.50 -0.66 9.12
CA ASP A 4 1.49 0.81 9.31
C ASP A 4 0.80 1.21 10.62
N LEU A 5 -0.23 0.48 11.04
CA LEU A 5 -0.87 0.67 12.34
C LEU A 5 0.15 0.41 13.46
N HIS A 6 0.94 -0.64 13.36
CA HIS A 6 2.08 -0.89 14.26
C HIS A 6 3.07 0.30 14.26
N ASP A 7 3.57 0.69 13.09
CA ASP A 7 4.63 1.69 12.97
C ASP A 7 4.16 3.12 13.33
N TYR A 8 2.89 3.45 13.09
CA TYR A 8 2.27 4.73 13.49
C TYR A 8 2.16 4.86 15.02
N HIS A 9 1.92 3.75 15.74
CA HIS A 9 1.80 3.76 17.20
C HIS A 9 3.16 3.74 17.92
N HIS A 10 4.21 3.20 17.30
CA HIS A 10 5.53 3.05 17.93
C HIS A 10 6.54 4.16 17.63
N GLY A 11 6.18 5.19 16.86
CA GLY A 11 6.91 6.46 16.82
C GLY A 11 8.42 6.30 16.67
N ASN A 12 8.86 5.79 15.52
CA ASN A 12 10.23 5.85 15.01
C ASN A 12 11.33 5.87 16.07
N ASN A 13 11.68 4.70 16.62
CA ASN A 13 13.02 4.48 17.14
C ASN A 13 13.33 2.98 17.27
N GLN A 14 14.49 2.62 16.73
CA GLN A 14 15.25 1.39 16.88
C GLN A 14 15.03 0.30 15.81
N SER A 15 16.03 0.28 14.92
CA SER A 15 16.73 -0.91 14.46
C SER A 15 16.56 -2.14 15.33
N GLN A 16 16.45 -3.29 14.65
CA GLN A 16 16.64 -4.67 15.08
C GLN A 16 15.35 -5.51 15.08
N PHE A 17 15.46 -6.69 14.45
CA PHE A 17 14.45 -7.66 14.06
C PHE A 17 13.66 -8.33 15.21
N ASP A 18 13.38 -7.62 16.31
CA ASP A 18 12.48 -8.09 17.37
C ASP A 18 11.18 -7.27 17.35
N LEU A 19 10.19 -7.81 16.65
CA LEU A 19 8.81 -7.32 16.63
C LEU A 19 8.17 -7.52 18.01
N ASP A 20 8.18 -6.47 18.85
CA ASP A 20 7.43 -6.45 20.10
C ASP A 20 5.91 -6.38 19.82
N LEU A 21 5.28 -7.56 19.82
CA LEU A 21 3.86 -7.78 19.50
C LEU A 21 2.87 -7.22 20.54
N THR A 22 3.35 -6.63 21.65
CA THR A 22 2.46 -6.16 22.72
C THR A 22 1.59 -4.97 22.31
N GLY A 23 2.02 -4.14 21.35
CA GLY A 23 1.26 -2.95 20.91
C GLY A 23 0.03 -3.24 20.05
N CYS A 24 0.12 -4.18 19.10
CA CYS A 24 -0.97 -4.47 18.15
C CYS A 24 -2.13 -5.25 18.75
N LEU A 25 -1.86 -6.11 19.75
CA LEU A 25 -2.90 -6.90 20.43
C LEU A 25 -3.84 -6.04 21.29
N HIS A 26 -3.45 -4.81 21.62
CA HIS A 26 -4.25 -3.86 22.42
C HIS A 26 -4.85 -2.72 21.59
N ASN A 27 -4.66 -2.71 20.27
CA ASN A 27 -5.24 -1.72 19.39
C ASN A 27 -6.62 -2.20 18.89
N GLU A 28 -7.68 -1.51 19.29
CA GLU A 28 -9.06 -1.84 18.91
C GLU A 28 -9.27 -1.91 17.38
N LEU A 29 -8.57 -1.06 16.61
CA LEU A 29 -8.66 -1.09 15.15
C LEU A 29 -8.01 -2.35 14.57
N ALA A 30 -6.81 -2.72 15.06
CA ALA A 30 -6.13 -3.94 14.62
C ALA A 30 -6.92 -5.19 14.98
N LEU A 31 -7.44 -5.26 16.22
CA LEU A 31 -8.33 -6.34 16.65
C LEU A 31 -9.58 -6.41 15.77
N ARG A 32 -10.19 -5.27 15.41
CA ARG A 32 -11.36 -5.23 14.53
C ARG A 32 -11.03 -5.73 13.12
N GLU A 33 -9.87 -5.37 12.57
CA GLU A 33 -9.42 -5.82 11.25
C GLU A 33 -9.15 -7.33 11.24
N LEU A 34 -8.38 -7.84 12.19
CA LEU A 34 -8.08 -9.27 12.34
C LEU A 34 -9.35 -10.09 12.55
N THR A 35 -10.24 -9.63 13.43
CA THR A 35 -11.52 -10.29 13.70
C THR A 35 -12.39 -10.31 12.44
N SER A 36 -12.38 -9.24 11.65
CA SER A 36 -13.10 -9.19 10.37
C SER A 36 -12.55 -10.21 9.39
N MET A 37 -11.22 -10.33 9.25
CA MET A 37 -10.58 -11.33 8.38
C MET A 37 -10.93 -12.76 8.83
N MET A 38 -10.89 -13.05 10.14
CA MET A 38 -11.21 -14.36 10.69
C MET A 38 -12.67 -14.79 10.42
N ARG A 39 -13.58 -13.85 10.18
CA ARG A 39 -14.98 -14.14 9.86
C ARG A 39 -15.18 -14.49 8.39
N MET A 40 -14.29 -14.06 7.50
CA MET A 40 -14.41 -14.28 6.07
C MET A 40 -14.09 -15.72 5.69
N ASP A 41 -14.80 -16.25 4.68
CA ASP A 41 -14.46 -17.54 4.06
C ASP A 41 -13.23 -17.42 3.15
N LEU A 42 -12.99 -16.22 2.62
CA LEU A 42 -11.83 -15.87 1.82
C LEU A 42 -11.55 -14.38 1.95
N SER A 43 -10.33 -14.02 2.34
CA SER A 43 -9.80 -12.66 2.38
C SER A 43 -8.74 -12.49 1.30
N LEU A 44 -8.88 -11.45 0.49
CA LEU A 44 -7.92 -11.10 -0.54
C LEU A 44 -6.86 -10.16 0.05
N ILE A 45 -5.60 -10.58 -0.02
CA ILE A 45 -4.46 -9.82 0.52
C ILE A 45 -3.61 -9.36 -0.64
N ILE A 46 -3.32 -8.07 -0.72
CA ILE A 46 -2.64 -7.49 -1.88
C ILE A 46 -1.11 -7.64 -1.83
N SER A 47 -0.55 -7.79 -0.63
CA SER A 47 0.90 -7.89 -0.39
C SER A 47 1.27 -9.27 0.14
N ALA A 48 2.21 -9.94 -0.53
CA ALA A 48 2.76 -11.21 -0.08
C ALA A 48 3.38 -11.10 1.33
N THR A 49 4.07 -9.99 1.60
CA THR A 49 4.65 -9.69 2.92
C THR A 49 3.58 -9.58 4.00
N GLU A 50 2.44 -8.93 3.70
CA GLU A 50 1.32 -8.83 4.65
C GLU A 50 0.67 -10.20 4.89
N MET A 51 0.49 -11.00 3.84
CA MET A 51 -0.05 -12.36 3.97
C MET A 51 0.85 -13.25 4.84
N ASP A 52 2.16 -13.20 4.62
CA ASP A 52 3.14 -13.93 5.41
C ASP A 52 3.13 -13.46 6.88
N TYR A 53 3.14 -12.13 7.09
CA TYR A 53 3.03 -11.54 8.43
C TYR A 53 1.76 -12.00 9.16
N LEU A 54 0.61 -12.00 8.49
CA LEU A 54 -0.66 -12.45 9.07
C LEU A 54 -0.60 -13.91 9.54
N THR A 55 -0.05 -14.80 8.71
CA THR A 55 0.00 -16.24 9.03
C THR A 55 1.07 -16.60 10.05
N ARG A 56 2.17 -15.83 10.16
CA ARG A 56 3.22 -16.04 11.16
C ARG A 56 2.86 -15.50 12.55
N ASN A 57 2.16 -14.36 12.60
CA ASN A 57 1.95 -13.63 13.86
C ASN A 57 0.56 -13.80 14.45
N TYR A 58 -0.44 -14.19 13.66
CA TYR A 58 -1.82 -14.35 14.11
C TYR A 58 -2.35 -15.75 13.80
N PRO A 59 -3.35 -16.25 14.56
CA PRO A 59 -3.98 -17.53 14.29
C PRO A 59 -4.95 -17.46 13.09
N ILE A 60 -4.54 -16.78 12.01
CA ILE A 60 -5.26 -16.68 10.76
C ILE A 60 -4.81 -17.81 9.87
N ALA A 61 -5.75 -18.66 9.50
CA ALA A 61 -5.47 -19.86 8.76
C ALA A 61 -5.20 -19.53 7.28
N SER A 62 -4.13 -20.06 6.69
CA SER A 62 -3.74 -19.75 5.30
C SER A 62 -4.80 -20.13 4.28
N GLN A 63 -5.69 -21.09 4.59
CA GLN A 63 -6.80 -21.49 3.72
C GLN A 63 -7.87 -20.40 3.53
N ILE A 64 -7.98 -19.41 4.44
CA ILE A 64 -8.91 -18.28 4.30
C ILE A 64 -8.23 -17.05 3.69
N LEU A 65 -6.95 -17.14 3.32
CA LEU A 65 -6.22 -16.06 2.67
C LEU A 65 -5.94 -16.41 1.20
N HIS A 66 -5.88 -15.38 0.37
CA HIS A 66 -5.39 -15.49 -1.00
C HIS A 66 -4.63 -14.22 -1.38
N HIS A 67 -3.39 -14.39 -1.85
CA HIS A 67 -2.61 -13.29 -2.38
C HIS A 67 -3.19 -12.86 -3.73
N CYS A 68 -3.69 -11.63 -3.81
CA CYS A 68 -4.28 -11.03 -5.00
C CYS A 68 -3.63 -9.65 -5.21
N PRO A 69 -2.44 -9.60 -5.84
CA PRO A 69 -1.76 -8.34 -6.10
C PRO A 69 -2.49 -7.54 -7.19
N PHE A 70 -1.92 -6.42 -7.62
CA PHE A 70 -2.49 -5.68 -8.75
C PHE A 70 -2.51 -6.54 -10.03
N LEU A 71 -3.66 -6.52 -10.71
CA LEU A 71 -3.89 -7.26 -11.95
C LEU A 71 -3.46 -6.42 -13.15
N VAL A 72 -2.16 -6.42 -13.38
CA VAL A 72 -1.52 -5.55 -14.37
C VAL A 72 -1.52 -6.26 -15.75
N PRO A 73 -1.93 -5.57 -16.83
CA PRO A 73 -1.79 -6.14 -18.16
C PRO A 73 -0.30 -6.39 -18.46
N PRO A 74 0.04 -7.49 -19.15
CA PRO A 74 1.42 -7.77 -19.51
C PRO A 74 1.97 -6.66 -20.41
N ILE A 75 3.25 -6.33 -20.23
CA ILE A 75 3.96 -5.44 -21.15
C ILE A 75 4.28 -6.24 -22.42
N THR A 76 3.54 -5.97 -23.49
CA THR A 76 3.76 -6.63 -24.79
C THR A 76 4.95 -6.01 -25.54
N SER A 77 5.55 -6.74 -26.48
CA SER A 77 6.60 -6.18 -27.35
C SER A 77 6.12 -4.93 -28.12
N LYS A 78 4.83 -4.85 -28.46
CA LYS A 78 4.23 -3.65 -29.07
C LYS A 78 4.23 -2.47 -28.10
N THR A 79 3.92 -2.70 -26.83
CA THR A 79 3.97 -1.68 -25.77
C THR A 79 5.40 -1.20 -25.56
N GLN A 80 6.38 -2.12 -25.47
CA GLN A 80 7.80 -1.76 -25.32
C GLN A 80 8.32 -0.96 -26.51
N ALA A 81 7.94 -1.34 -27.74
CA ALA A 81 8.31 -0.61 -28.94
C ALA A 81 7.75 0.83 -29.00
N SER A 82 6.76 1.15 -28.17
CA SER A 82 6.20 2.51 -28.04
C SER A 82 6.84 3.36 -26.95
N TRP A 83 7.74 2.79 -26.14
CA TRP A 83 8.43 3.53 -25.09
C TRP A 83 9.39 4.54 -25.69
N LEU A 84 9.44 5.73 -25.08
CA LEU A 84 10.48 6.70 -25.37
C LEU A 84 11.83 6.15 -24.90
N ASP A 85 12.86 6.41 -25.70
CA ASP A 85 14.24 6.05 -25.40
C ASP A 85 14.86 7.03 -24.37
N TYR A 86 15.99 6.66 -23.77
CA TYR A 86 16.71 7.43 -22.74
C TYR A 86 16.94 8.90 -23.15
N ASP A 87 17.39 9.14 -24.39
CA ASP A 87 17.71 10.49 -24.87
C ASP A 87 16.48 11.37 -25.12
N ALA A 88 15.33 10.74 -25.39
CA ALA A 88 14.05 11.44 -25.57
C ALA A 88 13.41 11.83 -24.22
N ARG A 89 13.94 11.31 -23.11
CA ARG A 89 13.44 11.54 -21.75
C ARG A 89 14.32 12.50 -20.98
N ARG A 90 13.71 13.32 -20.12
CA ARG A 90 14.41 14.32 -19.31
C ARG A 90 13.75 14.49 -17.96
N ASP A 91 14.46 15.15 -17.05
CA ASP A 91 13.94 15.58 -15.75
C ASP A 91 13.51 14.41 -14.85
N PHE A 92 13.15 14.78 -13.62
CA PHE A 92 12.65 13.90 -12.58
C PHE A 92 11.16 14.14 -12.34
N VAL A 93 10.44 13.10 -11.93
CA VAL A 93 9.02 13.19 -11.61
C VAL A 93 8.71 12.48 -10.30
N PHE A 94 7.75 13.03 -9.55
CA PHE A 94 7.08 12.35 -8.44
C PHE A 94 5.58 12.54 -8.63
N ILE A 95 4.80 11.46 -8.44
CA ILE A 95 3.34 11.53 -8.45
C ILE A 95 2.80 11.02 -7.13
N GLY A 96 2.06 11.86 -6.40
CA GLY A 96 1.44 11.49 -5.14
C GLY A 96 0.27 12.39 -4.76
N ASN A 97 -0.86 11.81 -4.38
CA ASN A 97 -2.02 12.57 -3.92
C ASN A 97 -1.74 13.17 -2.52
N TYR A 98 -1.91 14.49 -2.40
CA TYR A 98 -1.56 15.29 -1.22
C TYR A 98 -2.44 15.02 0.02
N ARG A 99 -3.58 14.32 -0.12
CA ARG A 99 -4.41 13.90 1.01
C ARG A 99 -3.82 12.72 1.80
N HIS A 100 -2.90 11.96 1.21
CA HIS A 100 -2.27 10.85 1.89
C HIS A 100 -0.99 11.32 2.58
N ALA A 101 -0.91 11.10 3.89
CA ALA A 101 0.22 11.53 4.71
C ALA A 101 1.60 11.06 4.18
N PRO A 102 1.78 9.82 3.69
CA PRO A 102 3.04 9.38 3.08
C PRO A 102 3.51 10.25 1.90
N ASN A 103 2.57 10.65 1.02
CA ASN A 103 2.92 11.45 -0.16
C ASN A 103 3.28 12.88 0.23
N TRP A 104 2.57 13.46 1.20
CA TRP A 104 2.91 14.78 1.72
C TRP A 104 4.29 14.79 2.36
N ASP A 105 4.60 13.73 3.11
CA ASP A 105 5.91 13.53 3.70
C ASP A 105 7.02 13.44 2.65
N ALA A 106 6.82 12.59 1.64
CA ALA A 106 7.75 12.44 0.52
C ALA A 106 8.04 13.76 -0.20
N VAL A 107 7.03 14.62 -0.40
CA VAL A 107 7.25 15.96 -0.99
C VAL A 107 8.18 16.82 -0.13
N GLN A 108 8.02 16.77 1.20
CA GLN A 108 8.87 17.55 2.10
C GLN A 108 10.31 17.05 2.09
N VAL A 109 10.51 15.73 2.18
CA VAL A 109 11.83 15.10 2.13
C VAL A 109 12.50 15.36 0.78
N LEU A 110 11.75 15.18 -0.31
CA LEU A 110 12.23 15.43 -1.66
C LEU A 110 12.70 16.89 -1.80
N ALA A 111 11.89 17.86 -1.38
CA ALA A 111 12.20 19.27 -1.53
C ALA A 111 13.35 19.76 -0.64
N LYS A 112 13.48 19.23 0.59
CA LYS A 112 14.43 19.72 1.60
C LYS A 112 15.75 18.97 1.62
N THR A 113 15.74 17.68 1.33
CA THR A 113 16.89 16.79 1.53
C THR A 113 17.44 16.26 0.21
N ILE A 114 16.60 15.59 -0.59
CA ILE A 114 17.04 14.86 -1.79
C ILE A 114 17.34 15.80 -2.96
N TRP A 115 16.38 16.65 -3.32
CA TRP A 115 16.45 17.48 -4.52
C TRP A 115 17.65 18.45 -4.54
N PRO A 116 18.02 19.12 -3.43
CA PRO A 116 19.22 19.95 -3.41
C PRO A 116 20.51 19.20 -3.79
N GLN A 117 20.62 17.92 -3.41
CA GLN A 117 21.77 17.08 -3.74
C GLN A 117 21.77 16.67 -5.22
N ILE A 118 20.61 16.25 -5.76
CA ILE A 118 20.47 15.94 -7.19
C ILE A 118 20.80 17.18 -8.04
N ARG A 119 20.24 18.33 -7.66
CA ARG A 119 20.38 19.59 -8.39
C ARG A 119 21.81 20.13 -8.39
N SER A 120 22.61 19.89 -7.34
CA SER A 120 24.01 20.31 -7.31
C SER A 120 24.86 19.53 -8.33
N GLN A 121 24.52 18.27 -8.57
CA GLN A 121 25.23 17.38 -9.50
C GLN A 121 24.66 17.41 -10.93
N ILE A 122 23.42 17.85 -11.09
CA ILE A 122 22.74 18.01 -12.39
C ILE A 122 22.03 19.38 -12.44
N PRO A 123 22.79 20.48 -12.64
CA PRO A 123 22.27 21.85 -12.54
C PRO A 123 21.28 22.27 -13.62
N ASP A 124 20.94 21.42 -14.59
CA ASP A 124 19.90 21.69 -15.58
C ASP A 124 18.63 20.85 -15.38
N ALA A 125 18.69 19.80 -14.56
CA ALA A 125 17.54 18.92 -14.32
C ALA A 125 16.45 19.63 -13.51
N LYS A 126 15.20 19.34 -13.88
CA LYS A 126 14.01 19.78 -13.14
C LYS A 126 13.36 18.60 -12.43
N CYS A 127 12.59 18.87 -11.39
CA CYS A 127 11.74 17.91 -10.72
C CYS A 127 10.31 18.42 -10.70
N TYR A 128 9.39 17.62 -11.25
CA TYR A 128 7.96 17.92 -11.28
C TYR A 128 7.22 17.03 -10.29
N ILE A 129 6.50 17.66 -9.37
CA ILE A 129 5.69 17.01 -8.35
C ILE A 129 4.22 17.16 -8.74
N TYR A 130 3.61 16.05 -9.16
CA TYR A 130 2.19 15.98 -9.50
C TYR A 130 1.35 15.35 -8.38
N GLY A 131 0.11 15.80 -8.25
CA GLY A 131 -0.83 15.27 -7.27
C GLY A 131 -2.14 16.05 -7.20
N ALA A 132 -3.26 15.35 -6.99
CA ALA A 132 -4.55 15.97 -6.68
C ALA A 132 -4.55 16.66 -5.31
N TYR A 133 -5.46 17.64 -5.18
CA TYR A 133 -5.73 18.35 -3.93
C TYR A 133 -4.50 19.09 -3.38
N THR A 134 -3.70 19.71 -4.26
CA THR A 134 -2.50 20.45 -3.89
C THR A 134 -2.82 21.55 -2.87
N PRO A 135 -2.38 21.42 -1.61
CA PRO A 135 -2.68 22.42 -0.59
C PRO A 135 -1.76 23.64 -0.75
N ALA A 136 -2.17 24.80 -0.23
CA ALA A 136 -1.35 26.02 -0.29
C ALA A 136 0.06 25.84 0.32
N LYS A 137 0.17 25.01 1.38
CA LYS A 137 1.46 24.65 1.98
C LYS A 137 2.40 23.91 1.02
N ALA A 138 1.88 23.14 0.06
CA ALA A 138 2.72 22.47 -0.94
C ALA A 138 3.34 23.50 -1.89
N GLN A 139 2.59 24.54 -2.26
CA GLN A 139 3.08 25.59 -3.16
C GLN A 139 4.28 26.36 -2.60
N GLN A 140 4.54 26.32 -1.30
CA GLN A 140 5.76 26.88 -0.69
C GLN A 140 7.04 26.18 -1.18
N PHE A 141 6.94 24.93 -1.65
CA PHE A 141 8.03 24.18 -2.26
C PHE A 141 8.17 24.43 -3.77
N HIS A 142 7.28 25.21 -4.39
CA HIS A 142 7.40 25.60 -5.79
C HIS A 142 8.57 26.60 -5.94
N GLN A 143 9.72 26.11 -6.42
CA GLN A 143 10.96 26.88 -6.53
C GLN A 143 11.59 26.71 -7.92
N PRO A 144 11.03 27.35 -8.99
CA PRO A 144 11.52 27.21 -10.36
C PRO A 144 13.01 27.56 -10.53
N LYS A 145 13.52 28.55 -9.77
CA LYS A 145 14.94 28.91 -9.75
C LYS A 145 15.85 27.78 -9.28
N LYS A 146 15.33 26.86 -8.47
CA LYS A 146 16.03 25.65 -8.01
C LYS A 146 15.61 24.40 -8.81
N GLY A 147 14.86 24.56 -9.89
CA GLY A 147 14.38 23.46 -10.72
C GLY A 147 13.29 22.59 -10.09
N LEU A 148 12.66 23.01 -8.99
CA LEU A 148 11.59 22.24 -8.33
C LEU A 148 10.21 22.84 -8.62
N TYR A 149 9.31 22.03 -9.16
CA TYR A 149 7.99 22.47 -9.63
C TYR A 149 6.89 21.67 -8.96
N ILE A 150 6.06 22.34 -8.18
CA ILE A 150 4.74 21.83 -7.80
C ILE A 150 3.82 22.02 -9.01
N ALA A 151 3.58 20.93 -9.76
CA ALA A 151 2.92 20.96 -11.07
C ALA A 151 1.39 20.76 -10.98
N GLY A 152 0.87 20.41 -9.80
CA GLY A 152 -0.56 20.19 -9.59
C GLY A 152 -1.04 18.85 -10.16
N TRP A 153 -2.27 18.80 -10.69
CA TRP A 153 -2.84 17.58 -11.26
C TRP A 153 -2.22 17.26 -12.63
N ALA A 154 -1.75 16.02 -12.82
CA ALA A 154 -1.38 15.52 -14.14
C ALA A 154 -2.65 15.13 -14.90
N GLN A 155 -2.88 15.73 -16.07
CA GLN A 155 -4.02 15.37 -16.93
C GLN A 155 -3.95 13.89 -17.34
N ASP A 156 -2.76 13.42 -17.68
CA ASP A 156 -2.44 12.02 -17.91
C ASP A 156 -1.17 11.66 -17.14
N ALA A 157 -1.31 10.75 -16.16
CA ALA A 157 -0.19 10.30 -15.34
C ALA A 157 0.82 9.47 -16.15
N GLN A 158 0.37 8.71 -17.14
CA GLN A 158 1.25 7.90 -17.98
C GLN A 158 2.08 8.77 -18.91
N ASP A 159 1.51 9.83 -19.48
CA ASP A 159 2.24 10.78 -20.35
C ASP A 159 3.38 11.49 -19.60
N VAL A 160 3.11 11.99 -18.38
CA VAL A 160 4.13 12.68 -17.59
C VAL A 160 5.24 11.72 -17.13
N LEU A 161 4.90 10.45 -16.83
CA LEU A 161 5.89 9.42 -16.50
C LEU A 161 6.71 9.06 -17.74
N ALA A 162 6.06 8.82 -18.89
CA ALA A 162 6.72 8.42 -20.14
C ALA A 162 7.76 9.44 -20.64
N LYS A 163 7.57 10.73 -20.34
CA LYS A 163 8.53 11.80 -20.71
C LYS A 163 9.63 12.00 -19.68
N ALA A 164 9.41 11.57 -18.44
CA ALA A 164 10.41 11.69 -17.38
C ALA A 164 11.56 10.70 -17.59
N ARG A 165 12.78 11.10 -17.20
CA ARG A 165 13.93 10.19 -17.20
C ARG A 165 13.91 9.30 -15.97
N VAL A 166 13.57 9.85 -14.81
CA VAL A 166 13.55 9.12 -13.54
C VAL A 166 12.30 9.49 -12.74
N ASN A 167 11.57 8.47 -12.29
CA ASN A 167 10.53 8.62 -11.29
C ASN A 167 11.14 8.47 -9.88
N LEU A 168 10.67 9.26 -8.92
CA LEU A 168 11.13 9.23 -7.54
C LEU A 168 9.98 8.79 -6.64
N ALA A 169 10.26 7.94 -5.65
CA ALA A 169 9.28 7.50 -4.65
C ALA A 169 9.92 7.39 -3.24
N PRO A 170 10.28 8.52 -2.60
CA PRO A 170 10.95 8.53 -1.29
C PRO A 170 9.95 8.41 -0.12
N LEU A 171 9.19 7.31 -0.06
CA LEU A 171 8.17 7.12 0.96
C LEU A 171 8.80 6.57 2.25
N ARG A 172 8.59 7.21 3.41
CA ARG A 172 9.15 6.76 4.70
C ARG A 172 8.25 5.83 5.50
N PHE A 173 6.97 5.79 5.15
CA PHE A 173 5.95 5.00 5.81
C PHE A 173 4.77 4.81 4.85
N GLY A 174 3.86 3.91 5.20
CA GLY A 174 2.68 3.61 4.41
C GLY A 174 2.81 2.29 3.66
N ALA A 175 1.72 1.54 3.62
CA ALA A 175 1.71 0.20 3.07
C ALA A 175 0.77 0.03 1.89
N GLY A 176 0.67 -1.22 1.46
CA GLY A 176 0.05 -1.59 0.21
C GLY A 176 0.97 -1.28 -0.97
N LEU A 177 0.46 -1.63 -2.15
CA LEU A 177 1.20 -1.54 -3.40
C LEU A 177 1.12 -0.12 -3.96
N LYS A 178 2.26 0.43 -4.34
CA LYS A 178 2.37 1.80 -4.84
C LYS A 178 2.05 1.80 -6.34
N GLY A 179 0.79 2.04 -6.69
CA GLY A 179 0.32 2.06 -8.08
C GLY A 179 1.16 2.93 -9.03
N LYS A 180 1.77 4.01 -8.53
CA LYS A 180 2.62 4.91 -9.33
C LYS A 180 3.95 4.31 -9.78
N VAL A 181 4.43 3.30 -9.09
CA VAL A 181 5.58 2.51 -9.54
C VAL A 181 5.17 1.62 -10.72
N PHE A 182 4.02 0.97 -10.65
CA PHE A 182 3.47 0.19 -11.78
C PHE A 182 3.15 1.05 -12.99
N ASP A 183 2.54 2.22 -12.79
CA ASP A 183 2.28 3.19 -13.86
C ASP A 183 3.59 3.56 -14.57
N ALA A 184 4.69 3.75 -13.81
CA ALA A 184 6.01 4.09 -14.35
C ALA A 184 6.61 2.93 -15.16
N MET A 185 6.53 1.69 -14.64
CA MET A 185 6.98 0.49 -15.35
C MET A 185 6.25 0.27 -16.68
N GLN A 186 4.93 0.50 -16.71
CA GLN A 186 4.12 0.31 -17.91
C GLN A 186 4.55 1.20 -19.07
N VAL A 187 5.10 2.38 -18.76
CA VAL A 187 5.64 3.32 -19.75
C VAL A 187 7.18 3.33 -19.79
N GLY A 188 7.83 2.31 -19.22
CA GLY A 188 9.27 2.12 -19.30
C GLY A 188 10.10 3.18 -18.56
N THR A 189 9.60 3.74 -17.45
CA THR A 189 10.30 4.78 -16.67
C THR A 189 10.88 4.18 -15.39
N PRO A 190 12.21 4.12 -15.26
CA PRO A 190 12.85 3.69 -14.03
C PRO A 190 12.49 4.55 -12.83
N THR A 191 12.36 3.87 -11.67
CA THR A 191 11.98 4.51 -10.42
C THR A 191 13.06 4.28 -9.36
N VAL A 192 13.50 5.35 -8.71
CA VAL A 192 14.28 5.29 -7.45
C VAL A 192 13.31 5.39 -6.29
N MET A 193 13.36 4.45 -5.36
CA MET A 193 12.35 4.31 -4.31
C MET A 193 12.97 3.81 -3.01
N THR A 194 12.32 4.06 -1.89
CA THR A 194 12.67 3.45 -0.60
C THR A 194 12.19 2.01 -0.55
N ASP A 195 12.70 1.22 0.41
CA ASP A 195 12.21 -0.15 0.67
C ASP A 195 10.71 -0.17 0.98
N ILE A 196 10.23 0.84 1.71
CA ILE A 196 8.81 1.03 1.97
C ILE A 196 8.03 1.19 0.65
N ALA A 197 8.53 1.96 -0.31
CA ALA A 197 7.90 2.13 -1.61
C ALA A 197 7.98 0.87 -2.50
N ALA A 198 9.02 0.06 -2.32
CA ALA A 198 9.21 -1.22 -3.02
C ALA A 198 8.36 -2.37 -2.45
N GLU A 199 7.86 -2.25 -1.21
CA GLU A 199 7.10 -3.31 -0.53
C GLU A 199 5.94 -3.84 -1.37
N GLY A 200 5.90 -5.17 -1.55
CA GLY A 200 4.88 -5.87 -2.32
C GLY A 200 4.96 -5.66 -3.84
N ILE A 201 5.94 -4.89 -4.32
CA ILE A 201 6.23 -4.71 -5.74
C ILE A 201 7.43 -5.57 -6.13
N PHE A 202 8.52 -5.49 -5.37
CA PHE A 202 9.73 -6.27 -5.61
C PHE A 202 9.98 -7.18 -4.44
N MET A 203 10.18 -8.46 -4.74
CA MET A 203 10.51 -9.45 -3.72
C MET A 203 12.01 -9.33 -3.45
N SER A 204 12.37 -9.08 -2.20
CA SER A 204 13.73 -9.27 -1.70
C SER A 204 14.18 -10.68 -2.04
N ALA A 205 15.44 -10.87 -2.46
CA ALA A 205 16.06 -12.17 -2.72
C ALA A 205 15.99 -13.15 -1.52
N THR A 206 15.54 -12.69 -0.35
CA THR A 206 15.27 -13.49 0.84
C THR A 206 13.97 -14.29 0.82
N ASP A 207 13.14 -14.18 -0.22
CA ASP A 207 11.87 -14.94 -0.29
C ASP A 207 12.01 -16.31 -1.00
N ASP A 208 13.24 -16.73 -1.29
CA ASP A 208 13.52 -18.15 -1.44
C ASP A 208 13.53 -18.79 -0.04
N ARG A 209 12.71 -19.83 0.17
CA ARG A 209 12.65 -20.59 1.45
C ARG A 209 13.96 -21.31 1.81
N THR A 210 15.06 -21.07 1.08
CA THR A 210 16.31 -21.81 1.23
C THR A 210 17.60 -21.01 1.03
N SER A 211 17.58 -19.71 0.74
CA SER A 211 18.81 -18.97 0.42
C SER A 211 19.03 -17.73 1.30
N PRO A 212 20.21 -17.55 1.92
CA PRO A 212 20.51 -16.37 2.72
C PRO A 212 20.66 -15.13 1.83
N PRO A 213 20.37 -13.92 2.33
CA PRO A 213 20.53 -12.67 1.59
C PRO A 213 21.98 -12.50 1.14
N SER A 214 22.23 -12.57 -0.16
CA SER A 214 23.45 -12.01 -0.75
C SER A 214 23.28 -10.49 -0.81
N THR A 215 24.20 -9.78 -0.18
CA THR A 215 24.32 -8.32 -0.21
C THR A 215 24.70 -7.75 -1.59
N ASP A 216 24.80 -8.59 -2.62
CA ASP A 216 25.18 -8.22 -3.98
C ASP A 216 23.98 -8.17 -4.95
N ASP A 217 22.78 -8.56 -4.50
CA ASP A 217 21.58 -8.70 -5.34
C ASP A 217 20.55 -7.58 -5.08
N HIS A 218 21.04 -6.37 -4.80
CA HIS A 218 20.22 -5.18 -4.65
C HIS A 218 19.63 -4.77 -6.02
N HIS A 219 18.56 -5.48 -6.41
CA HIS A 219 17.51 -5.06 -7.33
C HIS A 219 18.00 -4.28 -8.56
N GLN A 220 18.59 -4.96 -9.55
CA GLN A 220 19.09 -4.37 -10.81
C GLN A 220 18.02 -3.65 -11.68
N ALA A 221 16.80 -3.51 -11.19
CA ALA A 221 15.68 -2.79 -11.80
C ALA A 221 15.28 -1.50 -11.04
N ILE A 222 15.72 -1.36 -9.78
CA ILE A 222 15.23 -0.40 -8.78
C ILE A 222 16.34 -0.14 -7.79
N VAL A 223 16.75 1.12 -7.66
CA VAL A 223 17.58 1.43 -6.50
C VAL A 223 16.65 1.60 -5.30
N ALA A 224 16.34 0.46 -4.68
CA ALA A 224 15.81 0.39 -3.33
C ALA A 224 16.98 0.77 -2.44
N VAL A 225 17.00 2.03 -2.04
CA VAL A 225 17.98 2.50 -1.09
C VAL A 225 17.36 2.31 0.28
N ASN A 226 18.11 1.66 1.19
CA ASN A 226 17.87 1.70 2.64
C ASN A 226 17.51 3.14 3.06
N ASP A 227 16.90 3.37 4.24
CA ASP A 227 16.39 4.68 4.72
C ASP A 227 17.45 5.82 4.90
N ASP A 228 18.30 6.03 3.90
CA ASP A 228 19.39 6.98 3.75
C ASP A 228 19.15 7.77 2.45
N PHE A 229 18.78 9.04 2.61
CA PHE A 229 18.47 9.91 1.50
C PHE A 229 19.69 10.39 0.71
N ASP A 230 20.90 10.24 1.25
CA ASP A 230 22.12 10.58 0.52
C ASP A 230 22.39 9.51 -0.53
N ASN A 231 22.28 8.23 -0.16
CA ASN A 231 22.34 7.13 -1.10
C ASN A 231 21.17 7.18 -2.11
N PHE A 232 19.97 7.60 -1.70
CA PHE A 232 18.83 7.79 -2.59
C PHE A 232 19.12 8.85 -3.66
N ALA A 233 19.68 9.99 -3.26
CA ALA A 233 20.05 11.04 -4.19
C ALA A 233 21.15 10.57 -5.16
N GLN A 234 22.17 9.87 -4.63
CA GLN A 234 23.26 9.34 -5.45
C GLN A 234 22.75 8.34 -6.50
N ALA A 235 21.88 7.43 -6.10
CA ALA A 235 21.21 6.49 -6.99
C ALA A 235 20.41 7.18 -8.10
N ALA A 236 19.64 8.23 -7.74
CA ALA A 236 18.89 9.02 -8.71
C ALA A 236 19.81 9.76 -9.70
N ILE A 237 20.97 10.25 -9.24
CA ILE A 237 21.95 10.92 -10.09
C ILE A 237 22.60 9.92 -11.06
N GLU A 238 23.01 8.75 -10.57
CA GLU A 238 23.63 7.71 -11.37
C GLU A 238 22.69 7.20 -12.46
N LEU A 239 21.46 6.86 -12.08
CA LEU A 239 20.42 6.41 -13.02
C LEU A 239 20.06 7.49 -14.06
N TYR A 240 20.13 8.77 -13.69
CA TYR A 240 19.87 9.87 -14.62
C TYR A 240 21.01 10.12 -15.62
N LYS A 241 22.26 9.83 -15.22
CA LYS A 241 23.47 10.11 -16.03
C LYS A 241 23.90 8.92 -16.89
N SER A 242 23.69 7.69 -16.43
CA SER A 242 24.13 6.47 -17.10
C SER A 242 23.01 5.88 -17.95
N SER A 243 23.14 6.01 -19.28
CA SER A 243 22.22 5.35 -20.24
C SER A 243 22.26 3.84 -20.07
N GLU A 244 23.42 3.25 -19.78
CA GLU A 244 23.55 1.81 -19.56
C GLU A 244 22.75 1.33 -18.35
N HIS A 245 22.94 1.95 -17.18
CA HIS A 245 22.19 1.58 -15.97
C HIS A 245 20.69 1.83 -16.13
N TRP A 246 20.32 2.88 -16.88
CA TRP A 246 18.92 3.18 -17.18
C TRP A 246 18.25 2.08 -18.01
N HIS A 247 18.93 1.60 -19.07
CA HIS A 247 18.42 0.51 -19.92
C HIS A 247 18.39 -0.82 -19.18
N GLN A 248 19.41 -1.12 -18.37
CA GLN A 248 19.42 -2.29 -17.50
C GLN A 248 18.22 -2.27 -16.55
N ALA A 249 17.93 -1.12 -15.93
CA ALA A 249 16.79 -0.99 -15.05
C ALA A 249 15.46 -1.21 -15.80
N GLN A 250 15.30 -0.59 -16.97
CA GLN A 250 14.09 -0.70 -17.80
C GLN A 250 13.83 -2.14 -18.30
N ALA A 251 14.88 -2.88 -18.65
CA ALA A 251 14.78 -4.23 -19.22
C ALA A 251 14.08 -5.22 -18.29
N HIS A 252 14.15 -5.01 -16.98
CA HIS A 252 13.55 -5.89 -15.97
C HIS A 252 12.03 -5.73 -15.81
N PHE A 253 11.41 -4.64 -16.30
CA PHE A 253 9.98 -4.37 -16.03
C PHE A 253 9.03 -5.40 -16.66
N ALA A 254 9.24 -5.74 -17.92
CA ALA A 254 8.36 -6.69 -18.62
C ALA A 254 8.45 -8.11 -18.03
N PRO A 255 9.65 -8.69 -17.80
CA PRO A 255 9.77 -9.97 -17.10
C PRO A 255 9.13 -9.93 -15.70
N HIS A 256 9.37 -8.86 -14.93
CA HIS A 256 8.85 -8.73 -13.56
C HIS A 256 7.33 -8.69 -13.51
N ILE A 257 6.69 -7.85 -14.33
CA ILE A 257 5.23 -7.78 -14.41
C ILE A 257 4.66 -9.11 -14.89
N SER A 258 5.29 -9.76 -15.87
CA SER A 258 4.83 -11.06 -16.36
C SER A 258 4.93 -12.16 -15.31
N ALA A 259 5.94 -12.14 -14.44
CA ALA A 259 6.15 -13.18 -13.43
C ALA A 259 5.20 -13.01 -12.22
N TYR A 260 4.99 -11.78 -11.75
CA TYR A 260 4.35 -11.56 -10.44
C TYR A 260 2.99 -10.86 -10.51
N PHE A 261 2.70 -10.11 -11.58
CA PHE A 261 1.52 -9.23 -11.66
C PHE A 261 0.66 -9.48 -12.90
N ASN A 262 0.96 -10.52 -13.68
CA ASN A 262 0.24 -10.84 -14.90
C ASN A 262 -1.23 -11.08 -14.61
N ARG A 263 -2.09 -10.22 -15.15
CA ARG A 263 -3.54 -10.31 -14.97
C ARG A 263 -4.10 -11.69 -15.28
N GLY A 264 -3.65 -12.36 -16.34
CA GLY A 264 -4.19 -13.66 -16.77
C GLY A 264 -3.97 -14.73 -15.71
N ASP A 265 -2.73 -14.85 -15.25
CA ASP A 265 -2.33 -15.87 -14.27
C ASP A 265 -2.97 -15.60 -12.90
N GLN A 266 -2.92 -14.34 -12.45
CA GLN A 266 -3.51 -13.93 -11.17
C GLN A 266 -5.04 -14.09 -11.17
N GLN A 267 -5.71 -13.79 -12.29
CA GLN A 267 -7.16 -13.98 -12.43
C GLN A 267 -7.54 -15.47 -12.39
N TYR A 268 -6.76 -16.33 -13.06
CA TYR A 268 -7.01 -17.77 -13.02
C TYR A 268 -6.88 -18.31 -11.59
N ALA A 269 -5.79 -17.97 -10.89
CA ALA A 269 -5.56 -18.39 -9.52
C ALA A 269 -6.67 -17.92 -8.56
N LEU A 270 -7.17 -16.69 -8.73
CA LEU A 270 -8.28 -16.16 -7.95
C LEU A 270 -9.58 -16.93 -8.21
N VAL A 271 -9.92 -17.19 -9.48
CA VAL A 271 -11.15 -17.91 -9.84
C VAL A 271 -11.10 -19.35 -9.32
N GLU A 272 -9.97 -20.04 -9.46
CA GLU A 272 -9.76 -21.38 -8.91
C GLU A 272 -9.95 -21.39 -7.39
N ARG A 273 -9.35 -20.42 -6.69
CA ARG A 273 -9.48 -20.28 -5.23
C ARG A 273 -10.91 -20.03 -4.78
N ILE A 274 -11.65 -19.17 -5.48
CA ILE A 274 -13.07 -18.91 -5.20
C ILE A 274 -13.90 -20.18 -5.43
N SER A 275 -13.67 -20.89 -6.54
CA SER A 275 -14.37 -22.14 -6.86
C SER A 275 -14.15 -23.19 -5.77
N ASP A 276 -12.90 -23.39 -5.33
CA ASP A 276 -12.56 -24.27 -4.22
C ASP A 276 -13.19 -23.82 -2.88
N ALA A 277 -13.26 -22.51 -2.61
CA ALA A 277 -13.96 -21.98 -1.44
C ALA A 277 -15.46 -22.27 -1.48
N CYS A 278 -16.12 -22.11 -2.62
CA CYS A 278 -17.54 -22.39 -2.80
C CYS A 278 -17.86 -23.89 -2.68
N ASN A 279 -17.07 -24.75 -3.34
CA ASN A 279 -17.34 -26.19 -3.37
C ASN A 279 -17.11 -26.86 -1.99
N ASN A 280 -16.17 -26.35 -1.20
CA ASN A 280 -15.79 -26.92 0.09
C ASN A 280 -16.21 -26.04 1.29
N LEU A 281 -17.18 -25.13 1.10
CA LEU A 281 -17.54 -24.10 2.08
C LEU A 281 -17.86 -24.65 3.47
N ASN A 282 -18.75 -25.62 3.55
CA ASN A 282 -19.19 -26.20 4.83
C ASN A 282 -18.04 -26.93 5.53
N GLN A 283 -17.24 -27.69 4.79
CA GLN A 283 -16.09 -28.41 5.34
C GLN A 283 -15.04 -27.43 5.88
N LYS A 284 -14.71 -26.37 5.13
CA LYS A 284 -13.75 -25.33 5.53
C LYS A 284 -14.19 -24.58 6.79
N ARG A 285 -15.48 -24.24 6.90
CA ARG A 285 -16.04 -23.59 8.09
C ARG A 285 -16.02 -24.51 9.32
N GLN A 286 -16.27 -25.81 9.14
CA GLN A 286 -16.24 -26.79 10.23
C GLN A 286 -14.83 -27.06 10.76
N THR A 287 -13.81 -27.05 9.88
CA THR A 287 -12.42 -27.29 10.28
C THR A 287 -11.72 -26.05 10.85
N ASN A 288 -12.25 -24.84 10.58
CA ASN A 288 -11.69 -23.59 11.07
C ASN A 288 -12.25 -23.21 12.46
N PHE A 289 -11.64 -23.76 13.51
CA PHE A 289 -12.03 -23.49 14.90
C PHE A 289 -12.08 -22.01 15.27
N TRP A 290 -11.08 -21.21 14.85
CA TRP A 290 -11.00 -19.79 15.18
C TRP A 290 -12.13 -18.98 14.54
N GLN A 291 -12.46 -19.26 13.28
CA GLN A 291 -13.62 -18.67 12.62
C GLN A 291 -14.92 -19.03 13.34
N ALA A 292 -15.10 -20.31 13.72
CA ALA A 292 -16.28 -20.75 14.46
C ALA A 292 -16.42 -20.03 15.83
N LEU A 293 -15.33 -19.90 16.58
CA LEU A 293 -15.29 -19.22 17.88
C LEU A 293 -15.69 -17.74 17.75
N VAL A 294 -15.09 -17.03 16.80
CA VAL A 294 -15.35 -15.60 16.57
C VAL A 294 -16.79 -15.36 16.13
N ASN A 295 -17.34 -16.23 15.26
CA ASN A 295 -18.73 -16.15 14.82
C ASN A 295 -19.72 -16.43 15.95
N GLN A 296 -19.42 -17.34 16.87
CA GLN A 296 -20.28 -17.65 18.02
C GLN A 296 -20.42 -16.45 18.98
N GLN A 297 -19.34 -15.71 19.24
CA GLN A 297 -19.37 -14.54 20.11
C GLN A 297 -20.24 -13.41 19.53
N GLN A 298 -20.20 -13.20 18.21
CA GLN A 298 -21.05 -12.21 17.54
C GLN A 298 -22.53 -12.55 17.68
N LEU A 299 -22.90 -13.82 17.49
CA LEU A 299 -24.29 -14.26 17.63
C LEU A 299 -24.82 -13.97 19.04
N LYS A 300 -24.01 -14.26 20.07
CA LYS A 300 -24.36 -13.98 21.47
C LYS A 300 -24.48 -12.48 21.75
N ALA A 301 -23.56 -11.66 21.24
CA ALA A 301 -23.62 -10.21 21.41
C ALA A 301 -24.90 -9.61 20.79
N THR A 302 -25.24 -10.02 19.57
CA THR A 302 -26.49 -9.61 18.91
C THR A 302 -27.72 -10.09 19.69
N GLN A 303 -27.71 -11.33 20.19
CA GLN A 303 -28.80 -11.88 21.00
C GLN A 303 -29.03 -11.05 22.27
N TYR A 304 -27.98 -10.75 23.04
CA TYR A 304 -28.09 -9.94 24.26
C TYR A 304 -28.52 -8.50 23.96
N MET A 305 -28.05 -7.91 22.87
CA MET A 305 -28.50 -6.58 22.46
C MET A 305 -29.99 -6.57 22.13
N SER A 306 -30.49 -7.58 21.39
CA SER A 306 -31.92 -7.74 21.10
C SER A 306 -32.74 -7.91 22.37
N GLN A 307 -32.31 -8.77 23.30
CA GLN A 307 -32.97 -8.97 24.59
C GLN A 307 -32.99 -7.68 25.43
N TRP A 308 -31.92 -6.89 25.39
CA TRP A 308 -31.86 -5.60 26.09
C TRP A 308 -32.80 -4.56 25.48
N ILE A 309 -32.86 -4.47 24.14
CA ILE A 309 -33.81 -3.59 23.43
C ILE A 309 -35.25 -3.97 23.78
N GLU A 310 -35.57 -5.26 23.74
CA GLU A 310 -36.89 -5.78 24.11
C GLU A 310 -37.23 -5.45 25.57
N ALA A 311 -36.32 -5.71 26.52
CA ALA A 311 -36.52 -5.37 27.92
C ALA A 311 -36.76 -3.86 28.12
N LYS A 312 -36.02 -3.01 27.41
CA LYS A 312 -36.19 -1.54 27.47
C LYS A 312 -37.54 -1.10 26.91
N GLN A 313 -38.00 -1.71 25.82
CA GLN A 313 -39.33 -1.44 25.24
C GLN A 313 -40.44 -1.91 26.18
N THR A 314 -40.32 -3.11 26.76
CA THR A 314 -41.28 -3.64 27.73
C THR A 314 -41.37 -2.76 28.98
N ILE A 315 -40.24 -2.30 29.54
CA ILE A 315 -40.25 -1.35 30.66
C ILE A 315 -40.92 -0.03 30.27
N ALA A 316 -40.62 0.52 29.10
CA ALA A 316 -41.25 1.75 28.62
C ALA A 316 -42.77 1.60 28.48
N GLN A 317 -43.24 0.47 27.94
CA GLN A 317 -44.67 0.16 27.82
C GLN A 317 -45.35 0.02 29.18
N LEU A 318 -44.72 -0.67 30.15
CA LEU A 318 -45.25 -0.78 31.51
C LEU A 318 -45.37 0.59 32.20
N HIS A 319 -44.40 1.48 32.00
CA HIS A 319 -44.44 2.85 32.51
C HIS A 319 -45.50 3.74 31.83
N GLU A 320 -45.88 3.44 30.58
CA GLU A 320 -47.01 4.12 29.90
C GLU A 320 -48.37 3.63 30.42
N ILE A 321 -48.48 2.36 30.82
CA ILE A 321 -49.71 1.79 31.41
C ILE A 321 -49.95 2.31 32.84
N ASP A 322 -48.88 2.54 33.62
CA ASP A 322 -48.95 3.09 34.98
C ASP A 322 -49.05 4.62 35.04
N ARG A 323 -49.12 5.33 33.89
CA ARG A 323 -49.43 6.76 33.89
C ARG A 323 -50.89 6.95 34.33
N PRO A 324 -51.16 7.67 35.43
CA PRO A 324 -52.53 8.00 35.79
C PRO A 324 -53.18 8.75 34.62
N PRO A 325 -54.47 8.50 34.32
CA PRO A 325 -55.15 9.20 33.24
C PRO A 325 -54.97 10.71 33.47
N ALA A 326 -54.62 11.43 32.41
CA ALA A 326 -54.53 12.88 32.46
C ALA A 326 -55.86 13.39 33.02
N ILE A 327 -55.81 13.99 34.21
CA ILE A 327 -56.94 14.73 34.75
C ILE A 327 -57.13 15.90 33.79
N ASP A 328 -58.15 15.78 32.95
CA ASP A 328 -58.59 16.84 32.06
C ASP A 328 -59.12 17.97 32.96
N SER A 329 -58.31 18.99 33.20
CA SER A 329 -58.71 20.19 33.92
C SER A 329 -59.46 21.13 32.97
N SER A 330 -60.54 20.63 32.39
CA SER A 330 -61.53 21.42 31.66
C SER A 330 -62.91 21.13 32.22
N ASP A 331 -63.20 21.73 33.38
CA ASP A 331 -64.53 22.20 33.78
C ASP A 331 -64.39 23.08 35.03
N ASP A 332 -64.77 24.35 34.86
CA ASP A 332 -65.20 25.41 35.81
C ASP A 332 -64.42 25.74 37.10
#